data_AF-A0A524NUV4-F1
#
_entry.id   AF-A0A524NUV4-F1
#
_cell.length_a   1.000
_cell.length_b   1.000
_cell.length_c   1.000
_cell.angle_alpha   90.00
_cell.angle_beta   90.00
_cell.angle_gamma   90.00
#
_symmetry.space_group_name_H-M   'P 1'
#
loop_
_entity.id
_entity.type
_entity.pdbx_description
1 polymer ?
#
loop_
_entity_poly.entity_id
_entity_poly.type
_entity_poly.pdbx_seq_one_letter_code
_entity_poly.pdbx_strand_id
1 'polypeptide(L)'
;GRARLNYINTEHPLLRNLKSNTQVWMSHGDTINSLPSDCEIIASTDDVRVGAYASTRESTYGLQFHPEVYHTTEGKTILFNFLDEICGCAMDWTPETFVESTVNELKAKLGNDRVVLGLSGGVDSTVASILLHRAIGPKLTCIFVDNGLLRKDEFSTVLESYKELGLNVIGVDASDRFIDDLEGITDPEAKRKSIGKNFIRVFEEEAKKLDDVKWLGQGTIYPDVIESVSVNGPSVTIKSHHNVGGLPDIMHLKVVEPLRLLFKDEVRRVGKALGISPSFLKRHPFPGPGLGIRILGEITREKIRLVQEADDIYIKALQKFGLYDRIWQAGAILLPVQSVGVMGDERTYEYVVALRAVTSTDGMTADWGHLPYEVLSKVSSDIINKVRGINRVVYDISSKPPATIEWE
;
A
#
# COMPACT_ATOMS: atom_id res chain seq x y z
N GLY A 1 -13.73 23.58 -0.88
CA GLY A 1 -13.41 23.89 -2.29
C GLY A 1 -12.18 24.76 -2.36
N ARG A 2 -11.52 24.84 -3.53
CA ARG A 2 -10.30 25.64 -3.69
C ARG A 2 -10.63 27.12 -3.54
N ALA A 3 -9.90 27.80 -2.68
CA ALA A 3 -9.93 29.27 -2.57
C ALA A 3 -8.49 29.79 -2.45
N ARG A 4 -8.33 31.10 -2.50
CA ARG A 4 -7.04 31.75 -2.25
C ARG A 4 -7.16 32.71 -1.08
N LEU A 5 -6.13 32.71 -0.24
CA LEU A 5 -6.05 33.66 0.87
C LEU A 5 -5.64 35.03 0.33
N ASN A 6 -6.58 35.97 0.25
CA ASN A 6 -6.34 37.34 -0.22
C ASN A 6 -5.67 38.22 0.85
N TYR A 7 -5.86 37.86 2.12
CA TYR A 7 -5.19 38.45 3.28
C TYR A 7 -4.53 37.36 4.11
N ILE A 8 -3.28 37.59 4.49
CA ILE A 8 -2.47 36.72 5.35
C ILE A 8 -1.63 37.64 6.24
N ASN A 9 -1.73 37.47 7.57
CA ASN A 9 -0.82 38.10 8.52
C ASN A 9 0.47 37.28 8.60
N THR A 10 1.46 37.59 7.74
CA THR A 10 2.74 36.87 7.67
C THR A 10 3.66 37.09 8.86
N GLU A 11 3.36 38.08 9.71
CA GLU A 11 4.09 38.32 10.97
C GLU A 11 3.61 37.38 12.09
N HIS A 12 2.42 36.79 11.94
CA HIS A 12 1.91 35.85 12.93
C HIS A 12 2.63 34.50 12.79
N PRO A 13 3.17 33.91 13.88
CA PRO A 13 3.99 32.68 13.83
C PRO A 13 3.36 31.54 13.01
N LEU A 14 2.06 31.29 13.20
CA LEU A 14 1.33 30.24 12.47
C LEU A 14 1.39 30.38 10.94
N LEU A 15 1.38 31.61 10.41
CA LEU A 15 1.27 31.90 8.98
C LEU A 15 2.55 32.50 8.39
N ARG A 16 3.65 32.41 9.14
CA ARG A 16 4.96 32.87 8.70
C ARG A 16 5.42 32.09 7.47
N ASN A 17 6.12 32.77 6.57
CA ASN A 17 6.67 32.22 5.32
C ASN A 17 5.63 31.71 4.30
N LEU A 18 4.35 32.08 4.45
CA LEU A 18 3.34 31.84 3.42
C LEU A 18 3.39 32.91 2.33
N LYS A 19 3.09 32.50 1.09
CA LYS A 19 2.99 33.43 -0.04
C LYS A 19 1.63 34.11 -0.03
N SER A 20 1.59 35.37 -0.47
CA SER A 20 0.32 36.03 -0.76
C SER A 20 -0.48 35.25 -1.81
N ASN A 21 -1.80 35.23 -1.67
CA ASN A 21 -2.71 34.55 -2.59
C ASN A 21 -2.48 33.02 -2.70
N THR A 22 -1.94 32.39 -1.65
CA THR A 22 -1.73 30.95 -1.59
C THR A 22 -3.05 30.17 -1.64
N GLN A 23 -3.03 28.98 -2.24
CA GLN A 23 -4.22 28.16 -2.41
C GLN A 23 -4.50 27.35 -1.15
N VAL A 24 -5.75 27.39 -0.70
CA VAL A 24 -6.27 26.60 0.43
C VAL A 24 -7.49 25.78 0.03
N TRP A 25 -7.73 24.69 0.75
CA TRP A 25 -8.95 23.91 0.64
C TRP A 25 -9.94 24.29 1.75
N MET A 26 -10.82 25.24 1.43
CA MET A 26 -11.85 25.74 2.36
C MET A 26 -12.89 24.66 2.66
N SER A 27 -13.36 24.62 3.91
CA SER A 27 -14.57 23.90 4.28
C SER A 27 -15.80 24.78 4.03
N HIS A 28 -16.87 24.22 3.45
CA HIS A 28 -18.08 24.94 3.02
C HIS A 28 -19.30 24.66 3.91
N GLY A 29 -19.08 24.42 5.20
CA GLY A 29 -20.15 24.38 6.19
C GLY A 29 -20.55 25.79 6.64
N ASP A 30 -20.50 26.02 7.94
CA ASP A 30 -20.79 27.33 8.53
C ASP A 30 -19.63 28.32 8.35
N THR A 31 -19.93 29.61 8.44
CA THR A 31 -18.95 30.70 8.46
C THR A 31 -19.04 31.50 9.75
N ILE A 32 -17.90 31.99 10.24
CA ILE A 32 -17.81 32.75 11.47
C ILE A 32 -18.31 34.18 11.22
N ASN A 33 -19.49 34.52 11.78
CA ASN A 33 -20.08 35.84 11.65
C ASN A 33 -19.39 36.90 12.55
N SER A 34 -19.02 36.52 13.77
CA SER A 34 -18.39 37.41 14.75
C SER A 34 -17.36 36.65 15.59
N LEU A 35 -16.16 37.22 15.71
CA LEU A 35 -15.12 36.70 16.60
C LEU A 35 -15.31 37.25 18.03
N PRO A 36 -14.90 36.48 19.07
CA PRO A 36 -14.70 37.00 20.41
C PRO A 36 -13.76 38.21 20.43
N SER A 37 -13.90 39.09 21.42
CA SER A 37 -13.09 40.32 21.54
C SER A 37 -11.59 40.06 21.76
N ASP A 38 -11.24 38.86 22.21
CA ASP A 38 -9.87 38.40 22.43
C ASP A 38 -9.33 37.56 21.26
N CYS A 39 -10.00 37.54 20.12
CA CYS A 39 -9.52 36.90 18.90
C CYS A 39 -9.26 37.94 17.79
N GLU A 40 -8.22 37.70 17.00
CA GLU A 40 -7.89 38.50 15.83
C GLU A 40 -7.91 37.67 14.55
N ILE A 41 -8.26 38.30 13.43
CA ILE A 41 -8.24 37.65 12.11
C ILE A 41 -6.80 37.64 11.61
N ILE A 42 -6.31 36.46 11.25
CA ILE A 42 -4.95 36.28 10.74
C ILE A 42 -4.94 35.87 9.26
N ALA A 43 -6.06 35.42 8.69
CA ALA A 43 -6.21 35.23 7.24
C ALA A 43 -7.65 35.37 6.76
N SER A 44 -7.83 35.73 5.49
CA SER A 44 -9.14 35.86 4.82
C SER A 44 -9.08 35.40 3.36
N THR A 45 -10.24 35.09 2.78
CA THR A 45 -10.43 34.96 1.32
C THR A 45 -11.34 36.08 0.81
N ASP A 46 -11.59 36.14 -0.50
CA ASP A 46 -12.53 37.11 -1.09
C ASP A 46 -13.96 36.93 -0.55
N ASP A 47 -14.38 35.68 -0.35
CA ASP A 47 -15.75 35.34 0.08
C ASP A 47 -15.88 35.13 1.60
N VAL A 48 -14.77 34.85 2.29
CA VAL A 48 -14.75 34.48 3.71
C VAL A 48 -13.84 35.41 4.49
N ARG A 49 -14.47 36.31 5.27
CA ARG A 49 -13.77 37.28 6.11
C ARG A 49 -12.87 36.63 7.16
N VAL A 50 -13.34 35.56 7.81
CA VAL A 50 -12.58 34.84 8.84
C VAL A 50 -12.10 33.51 8.26
N GLY A 51 -11.01 33.56 7.48
CA GLY A 51 -10.37 32.37 6.94
C GLY A 51 -9.48 31.66 7.97
N ALA A 52 -8.85 32.45 8.84
CA ALA A 52 -8.16 31.98 10.05
C ALA A 52 -8.18 33.05 11.14
N TYR A 53 -8.23 32.63 12.41
CA TYR A 53 -8.14 33.51 13.57
C TYR A 53 -7.18 32.95 14.63
N ALA A 54 -6.67 33.84 15.48
CA ALA A 54 -5.85 33.50 16.64
C ALA A 54 -6.41 34.17 17.89
N SER A 55 -6.33 33.48 19.03
CA SER A 55 -6.55 34.11 20.34
C SER A 55 -5.34 34.97 20.72
N THR A 56 -5.61 36.14 21.27
CA THR A 56 -4.60 37.06 21.84
C THR A 56 -4.25 36.72 23.29
N ARG A 57 -4.95 35.78 23.90
CA ARG A 57 -4.78 35.37 25.32
C ARG A 57 -4.18 33.99 25.48
N GLU A 58 -4.49 33.09 24.55
CA GLU A 58 -4.13 31.67 24.61
C GLU A 58 -3.55 31.23 23.27
N SER A 59 -2.78 30.14 23.26
CA SER A 59 -2.25 29.54 22.03
C SER A 59 -3.31 28.73 21.28
N THR A 60 -4.44 29.38 20.97
CA THR A 60 -5.60 28.79 20.30
C THR A 60 -5.78 29.43 18.94
N TYR A 61 -5.89 28.59 17.91
CA TYR A 61 -6.00 29.00 16.51
C TYR A 61 -7.14 28.28 15.83
N GLY A 62 -7.86 28.99 14.96
CA GLY A 62 -8.91 28.40 14.14
C GLY A 62 -8.61 28.60 12.66
N LEU A 63 -8.76 27.53 11.88
CA LEU A 63 -8.63 27.55 10.42
C LEU A 63 -9.96 27.09 9.80
N GLN A 64 -10.51 27.87 8.86
CA GLN A 64 -11.70 27.50 8.10
C GLN A 64 -11.36 26.61 6.88
N PHE A 65 -10.10 26.22 6.76
CA PHE A 65 -9.56 25.37 5.69
C PHE A 65 -8.70 24.26 6.27
N HIS A 66 -8.43 23.26 5.44
CA HIS A 66 -7.69 22.05 5.81
C HIS A 66 -6.21 22.18 5.44
N PRO A 67 -5.27 22.47 6.35
CA PRO A 67 -3.85 22.52 6.04
C PRO A 67 -3.22 21.15 5.76
N GLU A 68 -3.89 20.06 6.14
CA GLU A 68 -3.41 18.68 6.01
C GLU A 68 -3.59 18.09 4.60
N VAL A 69 -4.47 18.66 3.78
CA VAL A 69 -4.80 18.10 2.46
C VAL A 69 -3.90 18.63 1.35
N TYR A 70 -3.65 17.79 0.34
CA TYR A 70 -2.84 18.13 -0.85
C TYR A 70 -3.25 19.43 -1.56
N HIS A 71 -4.54 19.75 -1.49
CA HIS A 71 -5.11 20.94 -2.14
C HIS A 71 -4.67 22.26 -1.50
N THR A 72 -4.21 22.24 -0.25
CA THR A 72 -3.64 23.42 0.42
C THR A 72 -2.13 23.45 0.18
N THR A 73 -1.69 24.31 -0.75
CA THR A 73 -0.35 24.23 -1.35
C THR A 73 0.79 24.44 -0.37
N GLU A 74 0.56 25.25 0.68
CA GLU A 74 1.54 25.55 1.72
C GLU A 74 1.08 25.04 3.10
N GLY A 75 0.16 24.07 3.14
CA GLY A 75 -0.40 23.55 4.38
C GLY A 75 0.62 22.87 5.29
N LYS A 76 1.64 22.23 4.70
CA LYS A 76 2.79 21.69 5.44
C LYS A 76 3.56 22.77 6.20
N THR A 77 3.69 23.97 5.64
CA THR A 77 4.36 25.11 6.30
C THR A 77 3.55 25.55 7.52
N ILE A 78 2.22 25.63 7.40
CA ILE A 78 1.31 25.99 8.51
C ILE A 78 1.44 24.98 9.66
N LEU A 79 1.37 23.68 9.34
CA LEU A 79 1.52 22.62 10.34
C LEU A 79 2.92 22.61 10.96
N PHE A 80 3.96 22.86 10.17
CA PHE A 80 5.33 22.98 10.66
C PHE A 80 5.47 24.14 11.65
N ASN A 81 5.00 25.34 11.31
CA ASN A 81 5.03 26.49 12.20
C ASN A 81 4.28 26.22 13.52
N PHE A 82 3.16 25.49 13.46
CA PHE A 82 2.41 25.11 14.65
C PHE A 82 3.19 24.15 15.56
N LEU A 83 3.82 23.12 14.98
CA LEU A 83 4.55 22.12 15.75
C LEU A 83 5.88 22.66 16.30
N ASP A 84 6.65 23.34 15.45
CA ASP A 84 7.99 23.83 15.78
C ASP A 84 7.94 25.15 16.57
N GLU A 85 7.47 26.24 15.95
CA GLU A 85 7.55 27.58 16.56
C GLU A 85 6.57 27.76 17.73
N ILE A 86 5.36 27.18 17.66
CA ILE A 86 4.30 27.40 18.66
C ILE A 86 4.33 26.34 19.76
N CYS A 87 4.31 25.05 19.40
CA CYS A 87 4.31 23.97 20.38
C CYS A 87 5.70 23.64 20.94
N GLY A 88 6.78 24.08 20.27
CA GLY A 88 8.15 23.77 20.68
C GLY A 88 8.48 22.28 20.59
N CYS A 89 7.87 21.55 19.65
CA CYS A 89 8.15 20.13 19.45
C CYS A 89 9.60 19.95 18.98
N ALA A 90 10.34 19.00 19.56
CA ALA A 90 11.75 18.77 19.25
C ALA A 90 12.01 18.24 17.82
N MET A 91 10.96 17.84 17.10
CA MET A 91 11.02 17.25 15.75
C MET A 91 11.97 16.04 15.65
N ASP A 92 12.10 15.29 16.75
CA ASP A 92 13.00 14.15 16.91
C ASP A 92 12.42 12.82 16.41
N TRP A 93 11.15 12.82 15.98
CA TRP A 93 10.51 11.72 15.28
C TRP A 93 11.02 11.59 13.85
N THR A 94 12.24 11.05 13.72
CA THR A 94 12.88 10.75 12.45
C THR A 94 12.87 9.23 12.18
N PRO A 95 12.96 8.79 10.91
CA PRO A 95 13.10 7.37 10.59
C PRO A 95 14.26 6.70 11.33
N GLU A 96 15.38 7.40 11.53
CA GLU A 96 16.56 6.91 12.23
C GLU A 96 16.28 6.71 13.73
N THR A 97 15.71 7.73 14.41
CA THR A 97 15.30 7.62 15.82
C THR A 97 14.26 6.52 16.03
N PHE A 98 13.31 6.39 15.09
CA PHE A 98 12.29 5.34 15.11
C PHE A 98 12.92 3.96 15.03
N VAL A 99 13.86 3.74 14.11
CA VAL A 99 14.55 2.45 13.97
C VAL A 99 15.29 2.10 15.26
N GLU A 100 16.03 3.04 15.83
CA GLU A 100 16.82 2.79 17.06
C GLU A 100 15.93 2.45 18.25
N SER A 101 14.93 3.31 18.53
CA SER A 101 13.98 3.12 19.64
C SER A 101 13.22 1.79 19.49
N THR A 102 12.66 1.52 18.30
CA THR A 102 11.91 0.28 18.03
C THR A 102 12.79 -0.95 18.20
N VAL A 103 14.04 -0.94 17.71
CA VAL A 103 14.96 -2.08 17.88
C VAL A 103 15.26 -2.34 19.36
N ASN A 104 15.44 -1.28 20.15
CA ASN A 104 15.69 -1.41 21.60
C ASN A 104 14.46 -1.93 22.35
N GLU A 105 13.27 -1.44 22.02
CA GLU A 105 12.00 -1.93 22.58
C GLU A 105 11.77 -3.40 22.22
N LEU A 106 12.00 -3.79 20.96
CA LEU A 106 11.88 -5.18 20.51
C LEU A 106 12.86 -6.09 21.26
N LYS A 107 14.11 -5.66 21.45
CA LYS A 107 15.11 -6.40 22.23
C LYS A 107 14.65 -6.62 23.68
N ALA A 108 14.14 -5.57 24.33
CA ALA A 108 13.65 -5.65 25.70
C ALA A 108 12.40 -6.54 25.83
N LYS A 109 11.47 -6.43 24.87
CA LYS A 109 10.20 -7.17 24.88
C LYS A 109 10.37 -8.66 24.55
N LEU A 110 11.19 -8.98 23.55
CA LEU A 110 11.35 -10.34 23.04
C LEU A 110 12.45 -11.12 23.76
N GLY A 111 13.47 -10.43 24.27
CA GLY A 111 14.58 -11.04 25.01
C GLY A 111 15.24 -12.19 24.25
N ASN A 112 15.05 -13.42 24.75
CA ASN A 112 15.59 -14.64 24.15
C ASN A 112 14.57 -15.50 23.42
N ASP A 113 13.32 -15.05 23.32
CA ASP A 113 12.26 -15.80 22.65
C ASP A 113 12.46 -15.82 21.12
N ARG A 114 11.94 -16.86 20.47
CA ARG A 114 11.92 -16.97 19.01
C ARG A 114 10.64 -16.36 18.44
N VAL A 115 10.81 -15.75 17.27
CA VAL A 115 9.73 -15.10 16.51
C VAL A 115 9.62 -15.78 15.15
N VAL A 116 8.41 -16.13 14.76
CA VAL A 116 8.08 -16.51 13.38
C VAL A 116 7.36 -15.37 12.68
N LEU A 117 7.66 -15.12 11.41
CA LEU A 117 7.00 -14.07 10.61
C LEU A 117 6.68 -14.57 9.21
N GLY A 118 5.47 -14.28 8.71
CA GLY A 118 5.09 -14.52 7.33
C GLY A 118 5.56 -13.40 6.42
N LEU A 119 6.41 -13.72 5.44
CA LEU A 119 6.81 -12.80 4.38
C LEU A 119 5.80 -12.87 3.24
N SER A 120 5.43 -11.71 2.71
CA SER A 120 4.51 -11.59 1.57
C SER A 120 5.20 -11.15 0.28
N GLY A 121 6.50 -10.82 0.33
CA GLY A 121 7.19 -10.08 -0.74
C GLY A 121 6.91 -8.58 -0.75
N GLY A 122 5.94 -8.11 0.05
CA GLY A 122 5.59 -6.71 0.21
C GLY A 122 6.58 -5.90 1.05
N VAL A 123 6.48 -4.57 0.93
CA VAL A 123 7.34 -3.63 1.67
C VAL A 123 7.18 -3.78 3.18
N ASP A 124 5.95 -3.89 3.69
CA ASP A 124 5.68 -3.85 5.14
C ASP A 124 6.24 -5.09 5.85
N SER A 125 5.95 -6.29 5.35
CA SER A 125 6.51 -7.53 5.93
C SER A 125 8.03 -7.54 5.85
N THR A 126 8.61 -6.96 4.79
CA THR A 126 10.07 -6.86 4.64
C THR A 126 10.67 -5.91 5.66
N VAL A 127 10.14 -4.69 5.81
CA VAL A 127 10.63 -3.72 6.81
C VAL A 127 10.46 -4.26 8.24
N ALA A 128 9.32 -4.89 8.55
CA ALA A 128 9.08 -5.52 9.84
C ALA A 128 10.10 -6.64 10.13
N SER A 129 10.36 -7.51 9.15
CA SER A 129 11.36 -8.57 9.27
C SER A 129 12.76 -8.05 9.53
N ILE A 130 13.16 -6.94 8.89
CA ILE A 130 14.48 -6.33 9.09
C ILE A 130 14.60 -5.67 10.47
N LEU A 131 13.55 -5.00 10.97
CA LEU A 131 13.53 -4.48 12.34
C LEU A 131 13.67 -5.60 13.37
N LEU A 132 12.90 -6.68 13.21
CA LEU A 132 13.00 -7.87 14.07
C LEU A 132 14.39 -8.51 13.95
N HIS A 133 14.94 -8.64 12.75
CA HIS A 133 16.26 -9.21 12.55
C HIS A 133 17.36 -8.37 13.22
N ARG A 134 17.30 -7.04 13.13
CA ARG A 134 18.22 -6.16 13.87
C ARG A 134 18.07 -6.26 15.39
N ALA A 135 16.87 -6.59 15.87
CA ALA A 135 16.60 -6.76 17.30
C ALA A 135 17.12 -8.11 17.82
N ILE A 136 16.75 -9.21 17.18
CA ILE A 136 16.92 -10.58 17.74
C ILE A 136 17.75 -11.52 16.85
N GLY A 137 18.22 -11.05 15.70
CA GLY A 137 19.13 -11.75 14.79
C GLY A 137 18.60 -13.12 14.36
N PRO A 138 19.33 -14.23 14.64
CA PRO A 138 18.99 -15.58 14.20
C PRO A 138 17.75 -16.17 14.90
N LYS A 139 17.19 -15.51 15.91
CA LYS A 139 15.95 -15.95 16.58
C LYS A 139 14.68 -15.60 15.78
N LEU A 140 14.82 -14.82 14.72
CA LEU A 140 13.77 -14.60 13.74
C LEU A 140 13.84 -15.68 12.66
N THR A 141 12.73 -16.39 12.46
CA THR A 141 12.53 -17.26 11.30
C THR A 141 11.39 -16.69 10.46
N CYS A 142 11.67 -16.42 9.19
CA CYS A 142 10.67 -15.97 8.25
C CYS A 142 10.19 -17.14 7.39
N ILE A 143 8.90 -17.18 7.08
CA ILE A 143 8.30 -18.16 6.18
C ILE A 143 7.75 -17.41 4.97
N PHE A 144 8.19 -17.78 3.77
CA PHE A 144 7.68 -17.24 2.51
C PHE A 144 6.99 -18.36 1.73
N VAL A 145 5.68 -18.24 1.55
CA VAL A 145 4.85 -19.27 0.91
C VAL A 145 4.60 -18.89 -0.54
N ASP A 146 4.98 -19.76 -1.47
CA ASP A 146 4.50 -19.70 -2.84
C ASP A 146 3.09 -20.31 -2.89
N ASN A 147 2.11 -19.48 -3.23
CA ASN A 147 0.73 -19.89 -3.40
C ASN A 147 0.38 -20.19 -4.88
N GLY A 148 1.36 -20.15 -5.78
CA GLY A 148 1.17 -20.34 -7.22
C GLY A 148 0.50 -19.15 -7.93
N LEU A 149 0.23 -18.06 -7.21
CA LEU A 149 -0.47 -16.86 -7.70
C LEU A 149 0.41 -15.61 -7.63
N LEU A 150 1.72 -15.78 -7.48
CA LEU A 150 2.71 -14.70 -7.55
C LEU A 150 2.99 -14.30 -9.01
N ARG A 151 3.65 -13.16 -9.21
CA ARG A 151 4.13 -12.76 -10.53
C ARG A 151 5.18 -13.75 -11.05
N LYS A 152 5.43 -13.70 -12.35
CA LYS A 152 6.44 -14.54 -13.01
C LYS A 152 7.79 -14.44 -12.30
N ASP A 153 8.35 -15.59 -11.95
CA ASP A 153 9.65 -15.74 -11.26
C ASP A 153 9.78 -14.97 -9.93
N GLU A 154 8.66 -14.50 -9.35
CA GLU A 154 8.69 -13.64 -8.16
C GLU A 154 9.13 -14.41 -6.92
N PHE A 155 8.70 -15.66 -6.76
CA PHE A 155 9.08 -16.48 -5.61
C PHE A 155 10.60 -16.65 -5.50
N SER A 156 11.24 -17.13 -6.57
CA SER A 156 12.68 -17.37 -6.61
C SER A 156 13.47 -16.06 -6.49
N THR A 157 13.06 -15.01 -7.20
CA THR A 157 13.71 -13.69 -7.16
C THR A 157 13.66 -13.09 -5.75
N VAL A 158 12.50 -13.11 -5.12
CA VAL A 158 12.30 -12.55 -3.78
C VAL A 158 13.04 -13.36 -2.72
N LEU A 159 13.01 -14.69 -2.82
CA LEU A 159 13.72 -15.56 -1.89
C LEU A 159 15.24 -15.32 -1.94
N GLU A 160 15.82 -15.15 -3.13
CA GLU A 160 17.25 -14.84 -3.27
C GLU A 160 17.58 -13.48 -2.67
N SER A 161 16.78 -12.47 -2.97
CA SER A 161 16.99 -11.14 -2.40
C SER A 161 16.81 -11.08 -0.87
N TYR A 162 16.02 -11.96 -0.26
CA TYR A 162 15.98 -12.08 1.20
C TYR A 162 17.26 -12.64 1.81
N LYS A 163 17.98 -13.53 1.09
CA LYS A 163 19.30 -14.01 1.52
C LYS A 163 20.32 -12.88 1.53
N GLU A 164 20.28 -12.00 0.52
CA GLU A 164 21.14 -10.81 0.47
C GLU A 164 20.92 -9.87 1.66
N LEU A 165 19.69 -9.85 2.21
CA LEU A 165 19.33 -9.09 3.40
C LEU A 165 19.72 -9.78 4.73
N GLY A 166 20.30 -10.98 4.67
CA GLY A 166 20.72 -11.74 5.86
C GLY A 166 19.57 -12.38 6.65
N LEU A 167 18.36 -12.43 6.07
CA LEU A 167 17.19 -13.02 6.74
C LEU A 167 17.23 -14.55 6.68
N ASN A 168 16.87 -15.20 7.79
CA ASN A 168 16.60 -16.63 7.82
C ASN A 168 15.20 -16.89 7.24
N VAL A 169 15.12 -17.29 5.97
CA VAL A 169 13.85 -17.49 5.26
C VAL A 169 13.67 -18.95 4.84
N ILE A 170 12.55 -19.54 5.24
CA ILE A 170 12.05 -20.82 4.77
C ILE A 170 11.11 -20.54 3.60
N GLY A 171 11.56 -20.86 2.38
CA GLY A 171 10.71 -20.84 1.19
C GLY A 171 9.89 -22.13 1.11
N VAL A 172 8.58 -22.00 0.94
CA VAL A 172 7.64 -23.13 0.95
C VAL A 172 6.82 -23.08 -0.34
N ASP A 173 7.05 -24.03 -1.23
CA ASP A 173 6.21 -24.17 -2.43
C ASP A 173 4.95 -24.95 -2.07
N ALA A 174 3.82 -24.25 -2.08
CA ALA A 174 2.49 -24.83 -1.89
C ALA A 174 1.60 -24.59 -3.12
N SER A 175 2.18 -24.23 -4.26
CA SER A 175 1.46 -23.79 -5.46
C SER A 175 0.38 -24.79 -5.90
N ASP A 176 0.72 -26.07 -5.99
CA ASP A 176 -0.21 -27.14 -6.39
C ASP A 176 -1.45 -27.17 -5.50
N ARG A 177 -1.25 -27.17 -4.19
CA ARG A 177 -2.34 -27.23 -3.21
C ARG A 177 -3.30 -26.04 -3.33
N PHE A 178 -2.77 -24.83 -3.51
CA PHE A 178 -3.60 -23.64 -3.66
C PHE A 178 -4.39 -23.67 -4.95
N ILE A 179 -3.76 -24.09 -6.06
CA ILE A 179 -4.40 -24.15 -7.37
C ILE A 179 -5.51 -25.21 -7.37
N ASP A 180 -5.25 -26.38 -6.80
CA ASP A 180 -6.22 -27.48 -6.73
C ASP A 180 -7.44 -27.10 -5.87
N ASP A 181 -7.24 -26.41 -4.74
CA ASP A 181 -8.33 -25.92 -3.87
C ASP A 181 -9.10 -24.71 -4.46
N LEU A 182 -8.67 -24.19 -5.62
CA LEU A 182 -9.35 -23.12 -6.37
C LEU A 182 -10.14 -23.63 -7.58
N GLU A 183 -10.05 -24.92 -7.88
CA GLU A 183 -10.75 -25.54 -9.01
C GLU A 183 -12.27 -25.34 -8.89
N GLY A 184 -12.92 -24.90 -9.98
CA GLY A 184 -14.35 -24.59 -10.00
C GLY A 184 -14.79 -23.34 -9.24
N ILE A 185 -13.91 -22.64 -8.50
CA ILE A 185 -14.26 -21.43 -7.76
C ILE A 185 -14.22 -20.20 -8.69
N THR A 186 -15.36 -19.54 -8.84
CA THR A 186 -15.49 -18.33 -9.67
C THR A 186 -15.74 -17.07 -8.85
N ASP A 187 -16.44 -17.19 -7.71
CA ASP A 187 -16.77 -16.08 -6.81
C ASP A 187 -15.50 -15.49 -6.15
N PRO A 188 -15.26 -14.16 -6.25
CA PRO A 188 -14.04 -13.55 -5.76
C PRO A 188 -13.86 -13.66 -4.25
N GLU A 189 -14.94 -13.55 -3.48
CA GLU A 189 -14.90 -13.71 -2.02
C GLU A 189 -14.58 -15.15 -1.61
N ALA A 190 -15.12 -16.14 -2.33
CA ALA A 190 -14.78 -17.55 -2.15
C ALA A 190 -13.30 -17.82 -2.47
N LYS A 191 -12.74 -17.21 -3.53
CA LYS A 191 -11.29 -17.31 -3.83
C LYS A 191 -10.46 -16.73 -2.69
N ARG A 192 -10.79 -15.52 -2.21
CA ARG A 192 -10.10 -14.87 -1.09
C ARG A 192 -10.11 -15.76 0.16
N LYS A 193 -11.26 -16.34 0.50
CA LYS A 193 -11.39 -17.27 1.64
C LYS A 193 -10.57 -18.54 1.45
N SER A 194 -10.59 -19.15 0.27
CA SER A 194 -9.81 -20.37 -0.03
C SER A 194 -8.31 -20.11 0.10
N ILE A 195 -7.81 -19.04 -0.54
CA ILE A 195 -6.40 -18.64 -0.49
C ILE A 195 -5.98 -18.30 0.94
N GLY A 196 -6.76 -17.49 1.67
CA GLY A 196 -6.46 -17.13 3.05
C GLY A 196 -6.40 -18.35 3.97
N LYS A 197 -7.36 -19.28 3.85
CA LYS A 197 -7.39 -20.53 4.62
C LYS A 197 -6.17 -21.41 4.35
N ASN A 198 -5.79 -21.56 3.08
CA ASN A 198 -4.62 -22.36 2.73
C ASN A 198 -3.31 -21.73 3.19
N PHE A 199 -3.18 -20.42 3.09
CA PHE A 199 -2.04 -19.70 3.63
C PHE A 199 -1.90 -19.93 5.13
N ILE A 200 -3.00 -19.79 5.87
CA ILE A 200 -3.03 -20.05 7.31
C ILE A 200 -2.55 -21.46 7.63
N ARG A 201 -3.07 -22.47 6.92
CA ARG A 201 -2.76 -23.87 7.18
C ARG A 201 -1.32 -24.22 6.83
N VAL A 202 -0.80 -23.75 5.70
CA VAL A 202 0.61 -23.97 5.32
C VAL A 202 1.53 -23.25 6.31
N PHE A 203 1.23 -22.01 6.68
CA PHE A 203 2.02 -21.28 7.66
C PHE A 203 2.05 -21.98 9.02
N GLU A 204 0.90 -22.50 9.49
CA GLU A 204 0.81 -23.27 10.74
C GLU A 204 1.61 -24.57 10.66
N GLU A 205 1.48 -25.32 9.56
CA GLU A 205 2.22 -26.57 9.32
C GLU A 205 3.73 -26.35 9.38
N GLU A 206 4.22 -25.23 8.83
CA GLU A 206 5.64 -24.88 8.83
C GLU A 206 6.11 -24.30 10.17
N ALA A 207 5.30 -23.46 10.81
CA ALA A 207 5.63 -22.89 12.11
C ALA A 207 5.68 -23.95 13.21
N LYS A 208 4.86 -25.02 13.13
CA LYS A 208 4.92 -26.17 14.06
C LYS A 208 6.20 -26.99 13.96
N LYS A 209 6.93 -26.91 12.84
CA LYS A 209 8.24 -27.56 12.69
C LYS A 209 9.36 -26.80 13.40
N LEU A 210 9.08 -25.58 13.86
CA LEU A 210 10.04 -24.73 14.55
C LEU A 210 9.91 -24.94 16.07
N ASP A 211 11.03 -25.24 16.71
CA ASP A 211 11.07 -25.39 18.17
C ASP A 211 11.01 -24.03 18.88
N ASP A 212 10.23 -23.97 19.98
CA ASP A 212 10.18 -22.88 20.97
C ASP A 212 9.83 -21.49 20.40
N VAL A 213 8.95 -21.45 19.40
CA VAL A 213 8.37 -20.19 18.90
C VAL A 213 7.32 -19.69 19.87
N LYS A 214 7.47 -18.45 20.36
CA LYS A 214 6.51 -17.82 21.29
C LYS A 214 5.80 -16.60 20.71
N TRP A 215 6.34 -16.05 19.62
CA TRP A 215 5.87 -14.81 19.02
C TRP A 215 5.59 -14.96 17.53
N LEU A 216 4.50 -14.32 17.09
CA LEU A 216 4.18 -14.07 15.70
C LEU A 216 4.48 -12.60 15.37
N GLY A 217 5.42 -12.38 14.45
CA GLY A 217 5.71 -11.07 13.90
C GLY A 217 4.75 -10.70 12.76
N GLN A 218 4.25 -9.48 12.77
CA GLN A 218 3.36 -8.96 11.72
C GLN A 218 3.77 -7.57 11.24
N GLY A 219 3.57 -7.31 9.95
CA GLY A 219 3.85 -6.01 9.32
C GLY A 219 2.69 -5.01 9.42
N THR A 220 1.77 -5.17 10.38
CA THR A 220 0.59 -4.32 10.56
C THR A 220 0.98 -2.85 10.68
N ILE A 221 0.33 -1.98 9.90
CA ILE A 221 0.55 -0.53 9.90
C ILE A 221 -0.61 0.22 10.54
N TYR A 222 -0.41 1.51 10.85
CA TYR A 222 -1.41 2.33 11.56
C TYR A 222 -2.78 2.40 10.87
N PRO A 223 -2.89 2.51 9.53
CA PRO A 223 -4.18 2.38 8.84
C PRO A 223 -4.95 1.09 9.18
N ASP A 224 -4.27 -0.06 9.31
CA ASP A 224 -4.91 -1.34 9.65
C ASP A 224 -5.47 -1.33 11.07
N VAL A 225 -4.81 -0.62 11.99
CA VAL A 225 -5.24 -0.46 13.38
C VAL A 225 -6.51 0.40 13.46
N ILE A 226 -6.58 1.49 12.68
CA ILE A 226 -7.77 2.35 12.65
C ILE A 226 -8.96 1.58 12.04
N GLU A 227 -8.74 0.84 10.96
CA GLU A 227 -9.78 0.03 10.31
C GLU A 227 -10.34 -1.04 11.27
N SER A 228 -9.49 -1.68 12.08
CA SER A 228 -9.93 -2.69 13.06
C SER A 228 -10.61 -2.13 14.32
N VAL A 229 -10.28 -0.91 14.75
CA VAL A 229 -10.91 -0.26 15.91
C VAL A 229 -12.24 0.42 15.53
N SER A 230 -12.38 0.89 14.29
CA SER A 230 -13.59 1.56 13.79
C SER A 230 -14.81 0.64 13.60
N VAL A 231 -14.69 -0.65 13.91
CA VAL A 231 -15.75 -1.67 13.91
C VAL A 231 -16.89 -1.36 14.91
N ASN A 232 -16.75 -0.34 15.76
CA ASN A 232 -17.83 0.18 16.61
C ASN A 232 -18.71 1.29 15.96
N GLY A 233 -18.50 1.62 14.69
CA GLY A 233 -19.34 2.54 13.89
C GLY A 233 -19.98 1.83 12.67
N PRO A 234 -20.89 2.47 11.92
CA PRO A 234 -21.68 1.85 10.85
C PRO A 234 -20.89 1.65 9.55
N SER A 235 -19.59 1.31 9.63
CA SER A 235 -18.81 0.87 8.49
C SER A 235 -18.98 -0.64 8.33
N VAL A 236 -19.57 -1.03 7.20
CA VAL A 236 -19.54 -2.41 6.70
C VAL A 236 -18.09 -2.90 6.79
N THR A 237 -17.87 -4.09 7.33
CA THR A 237 -16.57 -4.76 7.47
C THR A 237 -15.86 -4.86 6.12
N ILE A 238 -15.18 -3.79 5.71
CA ILE A 238 -14.35 -3.72 4.53
C ILE A 238 -12.96 -4.16 5.00
N LYS A 239 -12.52 -5.30 4.45
CA LYS A 239 -11.30 -6.07 4.77
C LYS A 239 -11.42 -7.07 5.92
N SER A 240 -12.01 -8.21 5.58
CA SER A 240 -11.70 -9.45 6.29
C SER A 240 -10.32 -9.95 5.82
N HIS A 241 -9.38 -10.19 6.74
CA HIS A 241 -8.17 -11.01 6.53
C HIS A 241 -6.97 -10.42 5.76
N HIS A 242 -6.54 -9.19 6.04
CA HIS A 242 -5.19 -8.75 5.62
C HIS A 242 -4.07 -9.06 6.61
N ASN A 243 -4.42 -9.65 7.75
CA ASN A 243 -3.46 -10.06 8.76
C ASN A 243 -3.72 -11.51 9.15
N VAL A 244 -2.64 -12.16 9.53
CA VAL A 244 -2.52 -13.53 10.00
C VAL A 244 -3.49 -13.83 11.16
N GLY A 245 -4.09 -12.80 11.78
CA GLY A 245 -5.50 -12.71 12.19
C GLY A 245 -6.02 -13.78 13.15
N GLY A 246 -6.41 -14.94 12.61
CA GLY A 246 -6.91 -16.07 13.40
C GLY A 246 -5.83 -17.04 13.89
N LEU A 247 -4.60 -16.96 13.36
CA LEU A 247 -3.49 -17.84 13.75
C LEU A 247 -2.97 -17.64 15.18
N PRO A 248 -2.90 -16.43 15.76
CA PRO A 248 -2.45 -16.26 17.13
C PRO A 248 -3.25 -17.10 18.14
N ASP A 249 -4.57 -17.15 17.97
CA ASP A 249 -5.47 -17.90 18.85
C ASP A 249 -5.33 -19.41 18.66
N ILE A 250 -5.13 -19.86 17.42
CA ILE A 250 -4.97 -21.28 17.07
C ILE A 250 -3.59 -21.81 17.53
N MET A 251 -2.55 -20.99 17.41
CA MET A 251 -1.16 -21.40 17.69
C MET A 251 -0.66 -21.00 19.09
N HIS A 252 -1.49 -20.32 19.89
CA HIS A 252 -1.11 -19.79 21.20
C HIS A 252 0.15 -18.88 21.17
N LEU A 253 0.34 -18.14 20.08
CA LEU A 253 1.47 -17.22 19.89
C LEU A 253 1.13 -15.81 20.34
N LYS A 254 2.09 -15.11 20.95
CA LYS A 254 1.96 -13.67 21.23
C LYS A 254 2.26 -12.85 19.98
N VAL A 255 1.59 -11.72 19.79
CA VAL A 255 1.78 -10.89 18.60
C VAL A 255 2.80 -9.75 18.83
N VAL A 256 3.66 -9.51 17.85
CA VAL A 256 4.56 -8.35 17.79
C VAL A 256 4.45 -7.62 16.45
N GLU A 257 4.09 -6.33 16.52
CA GLU A 257 3.78 -5.47 15.36
C GLU A 257 4.65 -4.21 15.38
N PRO A 258 5.89 -4.27 14.86
CA PRO A 258 6.83 -3.15 14.95
C PRO A 258 6.42 -1.92 14.12
N LEU A 259 5.48 -2.05 13.18
CA LEU A 259 5.08 -0.97 12.27
C LEU A 259 3.73 -0.34 12.64
N ARG A 260 3.11 -0.75 13.74
CA ARG A 260 1.72 -0.40 14.08
C ARG A 260 1.41 1.09 14.24
N LEU A 261 2.44 1.93 14.38
CA LEU A 261 2.32 3.39 14.53
C LEU A 261 2.65 4.15 13.23
N LEU A 262 3.01 3.46 12.16
CA LEU A 262 3.48 4.07 10.93
C LEU A 262 2.42 4.06 9.82
N PHE A 263 2.45 5.09 8.98
CA PHE A 263 1.79 5.10 7.69
C PHE A 263 2.66 4.44 6.60
N LYS A 264 2.05 4.13 5.45
CA LYS A 264 2.71 3.40 4.35
C LYS A 264 3.94 4.13 3.79
N ASP A 265 3.88 5.45 3.71
CA ASP A 265 4.99 6.29 3.26
C ASP A 265 6.12 6.34 4.30
N GLU A 266 5.78 6.34 5.59
CA GLU A 266 6.74 6.22 6.70
C GLU A 266 7.46 4.87 6.70
N VAL A 267 6.74 3.76 6.46
CA VAL A 267 7.35 2.43 6.33
C VAL A 267 8.42 2.43 5.23
N ARG A 268 8.17 3.11 4.10
CA ARG A 268 9.17 3.27 3.03
C ARG A 268 10.38 4.10 3.48
N ARG A 269 10.15 5.19 4.24
CA ARG A 269 11.24 6.01 4.80
C ARG A 269 12.09 5.23 5.80
N VAL A 270 11.45 4.50 6.71
CA VAL A 270 12.10 3.59 7.67
C VAL A 270 12.87 2.51 6.94
N GLY A 271 12.29 1.88 5.91
CA GLY A 271 12.99 0.91 5.08
C GLY A 271 14.26 1.47 4.43
N LYS A 272 14.24 2.73 3.99
CA LYS A 272 15.43 3.41 3.47
C LYS A 272 16.49 3.64 4.55
N ALA A 273 16.09 4.09 5.75
CA ALA A 273 16.99 4.24 6.90
C ALA A 273 17.60 2.88 7.35
N LEU A 274 16.88 1.78 7.13
CA LEU A 274 17.37 0.42 7.34
C LEU A 274 18.35 -0.08 6.27
N GLY A 275 18.60 0.70 5.20
CA GLY A 275 19.49 0.32 4.10
C GLY A 275 18.86 -0.66 3.10
N ILE A 276 17.53 -0.83 3.11
CA ILE A 276 16.84 -1.68 2.15
C ILE A 276 16.92 -1.04 0.76
N SER A 277 17.26 -1.85 -0.25
CA SER A 277 17.40 -1.36 -1.64
C SER A 277 16.13 -0.64 -2.12
N PRO A 278 16.26 0.47 -2.86
CA PRO A 278 15.14 1.13 -3.53
C PRO A 278 14.32 0.19 -4.41
N SER A 279 14.93 -0.86 -4.98
CA SER A 279 14.25 -1.85 -5.81
C SER A 279 13.14 -2.59 -5.05
N PHE A 280 13.28 -2.77 -3.73
CA PHE A 280 12.23 -3.33 -2.87
C PHE A 280 11.19 -2.30 -2.49
N LEU A 281 11.63 -1.13 -2.00
CA LEU A 281 10.75 -0.11 -1.43
C LEU A 281 9.80 0.51 -2.45
N LYS A 282 10.23 0.56 -3.73
CA LYS A 282 9.47 1.12 -4.84
C LYS A 282 8.55 0.12 -5.53
N ARG A 283 8.54 -1.16 -5.15
CA ARG A 283 7.61 -2.13 -5.75
C ARG A 283 6.18 -1.65 -5.55
N HIS A 284 5.42 -1.74 -6.63
CA HIS A 284 3.98 -1.54 -6.59
C HIS A 284 3.36 -2.54 -5.61
N PRO A 285 2.33 -2.12 -4.86
CA PRO A 285 1.55 -3.04 -4.05
C PRO A 285 1.07 -4.24 -4.89
N PHE A 286 1.14 -5.41 -4.28
CA PHE A 286 0.61 -6.64 -4.85
C PHE A 286 -0.36 -7.25 -3.83
N PRO A 287 -1.59 -7.62 -4.24
CA PRO A 287 -2.60 -8.11 -3.31
C PRO A 287 -2.19 -9.46 -2.72
N GLY A 288 -2.61 -9.75 -1.48
CA GLY A 288 -2.35 -11.04 -0.83
C GLY A 288 -2.83 -12.26 -1.62
N PRO A 289 -4.06 -12.24 -2.18
CA PRO A 289 -4.54 -13.26 -3.14
C PRO A 289 -3.79 -13.31 -4.48
N GLY A 290 -2.85 -12.38 -4.71
CA GLY A 290 -2.04 -12.28 -5.91
C GLY A 290 -2.87 -12.22 -7.19
N LEU A 291 -2.46 -13.03 -8.17
CA LEU A 291 -3.15 -13.18 -9.46
C LEU A 291 -4.53 -13.83 -9.34
N GLY A 292 -4.89 -14.43 -8.19
CA GLY A 292 -6.19 -15.06 -8.00
C GLY A 292 -7.36 -14.08 -8.12
N ILE A 293 -7.14 -12.80 -7.80
CA ILE A 293 -8.10 -11.71 -8.01
C ILE A 293 -7.77 -10.87 -9.26
N ARG A 294 -6.93 -11.36 -10.16
CA ARG A 294 -6.66 -10.75 -11.48
C ARG A 294 -7.02 -11.70 -12.63
N ILE A 295 -7.53 -12.88 -12.30
CA ILE A 295 -8.11 -13.83 -13.24
C ILE A 295 -9.60 -13.85 -12.93
N LEU A 296 -10.40 -13.26 -13.82
CA LEU A 296 -11.84 -13.24 -13.66
C LEU A 296 -12.43 -14.63 -13.93
N GLY A 297 -13.34 -15.06 -13.07
CA GLY A 297 -13.90 -16.42 -13.10
C GLY A 297 -12.90 -17.47 -12.61
N GLU A 298 -13.01 -18.70 -13.12
CA GLU A 298 -12.24 -19.84 -12.61
C GLU A 298 -10.73 -19.71 -12.88
N ILE A 299 -9.93 -20.11 -11.89
CA ILE A 299 -8.46 -20.10 -11.96
C ILE A 299 -7.96 -21.47 -12.44
N THR A 300 -7.11 -21.47 -13.46
CA THR A 300 -6.42 -22.67 -13.95
C THR A 300 -4.94 -22.37 -14.18
N ARG A 301 -4.10 -23.42 -14.20
CA ARG A 301 -2.66 -23.29 -14.46
C ARG A 301 -2.36 -22.56 -15.77
N GLU A 302 -3.17 -22.83 -16.80
CA GLU A 302 -3.05 -22.14 -18.08
C GLU A 302 -3.33 -20.64 -17.94
N LYS A 303 -4.43 -20.25 -17.29
CA LYS A 303 -4.78 -18.84 -17.08
C LYS A 303 -3.76 -18.10 -16.21
N ILE A 304 -3.21 -18.77 -15.19
CA ILE A 304 -2.11 -18.24 -14.37
C ILE A 304 -0.90 -17.93 -15.24
N ARG A 305 -0.46 -18.88 -16.08
CA ARG A 305 0.64 -18.65 -17.02
C ARG A 305 0.37 -17.47 -17.95
N LEU A 306 -0.83 -17.37 -18.51
CA LEU A 306 -1.20 -16.28 -19.44
C LEU A 306 -1.08 -14.91 -18.77
N VAL A 307 -1.65 -14.74 -17.57
CA VAL A 307 -1.58 -13.45 -16.86
C VAL A 307 -0.17 -13.14 -16.35
N GLN A 308 0.61 -14.15 -15.92
CA GLN A 308 2.01 -13.98 -15.52
C GLN A 308 2.88 -13.45 -16.65
N GLU A 309 2.76 -14.02 -17.85
CA GLU A 309 3.52 -13.57 -19.03
C GLU A 309 3.08 -12.17 -19.49
N ALA A 310 1.78 -11.88 -19.48
CA ALA A 310 1.26 -10.57 -19.85
C ALA A 310 1.68 -9.48 -18.85
N ASP A 311 1.58 -9.76 -17.54
CA ASP A 311 2.01 -8.84 -16.47
C ASP A 311 3.52 -8.58 -16.53
N ASP A 312 4.34 -9.61 -16.74
CA ASP A 312 5.80 -9.46 -16.87
C ASP A 312 6.19 -8.52 -18.03
N ILE A 313 5.58 -8.71 -19.21
CA ILE A 313 5.80 -7.82 -20.37
C ILE A 313 5.41 -6.38 -20.03
N TYR A 314 4.24 -6.20 -19.41
CA TYR A 314 3.72 -4.88 -19.09
C TYR A 314 4.60 -4.16 -18.06
N ILE A 315 4.95 -4.82 -16.95
CA ILE A 315 5.78 -4.23 -15.89
C ILE A 315 7.19 -3.90 -16.41
N LYS A 316 7.82 -4.81 -17.19
CA LYS A 316 9.13 -4.54 -17.80
C LYS A 316 9.09 -3.35 -18.76
N ALA A 317 8.01 -3.18 -19.52
CA ALA A 317 7.84 -2.00 -20.37
C ALA A 317 7.74 -0.72 -19.54
N LEU A 318 6.91 -0.69 -18.48
CA LEU A 318 6.80 0.47 -17.61
C LEU A 318 8.13 0.87 -16.97
N GLN A 319 8.95 -0.11 -16.57
CA GLN A 319 10.30 0.13 -16.06
C GLN A 319 11.22 0.69 -17.15
N LYS A 320 11.23 0.07 -18.33
CA LYS A 320 12.07 0.47 -19.47
C LYS A 320 11.79 1.91 -19.93
N PHE A 321 10.54 2.34 -19.89
CA PHE A 321 10.13 3.70 -20.28
C PHE A 321 10.16 4.71 -19.11
N GLY A 322 10.65 4.32 -17.92
CA GLY A 322 10.73 5.21 -16.76
C GLY A 322 9.37 5.66 -16.21
N LEU A 323 8.31 4.88 -16.46
CA LEU A 323 6.93 5.16 -16.05
C LEU A 323 6.57 4.46 -14.74
N TYR A 324 7.25 3.38 -14.38
CA TYR A 324 6.95 2.57 -13.20
C TYR A 324 6.86 3.40 -11.91
N ASP A 325 7.82 4.29 -11.67
CA ASP A 325 7.88 5.15 -10.47
C ASP A 325 6.82 6.27 -10.46
N ARG A 326 6.19 6.56 -11.60
CA ARG A 326 5.13 7.58 -11.71
C ARG A 326 3.73 7.01 -11.46
N ILE A 327 3.63 5.69 -11.39
CA ILE A 327 2.38 4.95 -11.22
C ILE A 327 2.37 4.38 -9.81
N TRP A 328 1.21 4.43 -9.16
CA TRP A 328 1.06 3.89 -7.82
C TRP A 328 0.97 2.36 -7.83
N GLN A 329 0.17 1.83 -8.75
CA GLN A 329 0.05 0.40 -9.01
C GLN A 329 -0.27 0.14 -10.48
N ALA A 330 0.34 -0.91 -11.04
CA ALA A 330 0.02 -1.45 -12.35
C ALA A 330 -0.17 -2.97 -12.29
N GLY A 331 -0.98 -3.50 -13.22
CA GLY A 331 -1.22 -4.93 -13.35
C GLY A 331 -1.96 -5.32 -14.62
N ALA A 332 -1.80 -6.56 -15.04
CA ALA A 332 -2.62 -7.20 -16.06
C ALA A 332 -3.75 -8.03 -15.42
N ILE A 333 -4.95 -7.98 -16.02
CA ILE A 333 -6.14 -8.72 -15.59
C ILE A 333 -6.64 -9.57 -16.76
N LEU A 334 -6.80 -10.87 -16.56
CA LEU A 334 -7.31 -11.79 -17.58
C LEU A 334 -8.85 -11.85 -17.52
N LEU A 335 -9.50 -11.53 -18.64
CA LEU A 335 -10.95 -11.52 -18.75
C LEU A 335 -11.49 -12.90 -19.17
N PRO A 336 -12.69 -13.32 -18.73
CA PRO A 336 -13.25 -14.63 -19.04
C PRO A 336 -14.00 -14.60 -20.39
N VAL A 337 -13.49 -13.82 -21.34
CA VAL A 337 -14.06 -13.66 -22.68
C VAL A 337 -13.00 -13.95 -23.71
N GLN A 338 -13.41 -14.66 -24.76
CA GLN A 338 -12.59 -14.89 -25.94
C GLN A 338 -12.99 -13.91 -27.03
N SER A 339 -12.00 -13.46 -27.80
CA SER A 339 -12.20 -12.63 -28.97
C SER A 339 -11.69 -13.32 -30.22
N VAL A 340 -12.34 -13.05 -31.35
CA VAL A 340 -11.74 -13.31 -32.65
C VAL A 340 -10.50 -12.43 -32.81
N GLY A 341 -9.39 -13.06 -33.19
CA GLY A 341 -8.16 -12.42 -33.60
C GLY A 341 -7.68 -12.98 -34.93
N VAL A 342 -6.65 -12.35 -35.48
CA VAL A 342 -5.95 -12.83 -36.67
C VAL A 342 -4.47 -12.89 -36.28
N MET A 343 -3.92 -14.10 -36.27
CA MET A 343 -2.49 -14.32 -36.04
C MET A 343 -1.93 -15.11 -37.23
N GLY A 344 -1.09 -14.46 -38.04
CA GLY A 344 -0.78 -14.97 -39.38
C GLY A 344 -2.01 -14.87 -40.29
N ASP A 345 -2.33 -15.94 -41.01
CA ASP A 345 -3.47 -16.01 -41.94
C ASP A 345 -4.68 -16.78 -41.35
N GLU A 346 -4.62 -17.21 -40.10
CA GLU A 346 -5.66 -18.00 -39.44
C GLU A 346 -6.44 -17.20 -38.38
N ARG A 347 -7.74 -17.55 -38.23
CA ARG A 347 -8.59 -16.98 -37.18
C ARG A 347 -8.28 -17.66 -35.85
N THR A 348 -8.06 -16.87 -34.82
CA THR A 348 -7.87 -17.36 -33.44
C THR A 348 -9.02 -16.93 -32.54
N TYR A 349 -9.34 -17.75 -31.54
CA TYR A 349 -10.27 -17.43 -30.46
C TYR A 349 -9.50 -17.52 -29.14
N GLU A 350 -8.98 -16.39 -28.68
CA GLU A 350 -8.10 -16.32 -27.51
C GLU A 350 -8.58 -15.26 -26.53
N TYR A 351 -7.99 -15.25 -25.34
CA TYR A 351 -8.44 -14.40 -24.25
C TYR A 351 -8.12 -12.92 -24.47
N VAL A 352 -8.88 -12.09 -23.76
CA VAL A 352 -8.64 -10.65 -23.66
C VAL A 352 -7.95 -10.35 -22.33
N VAL A 353 -6.93 -9.50 -22.35
CA VAL A 353 -6.29 -8.98 -21.14
C VAL A 353 -6.55 -7.47 -21.00
N ALA A 354 -6.94 -7.05 -19.81
CA ALA A 354 -7.06 -5.65 -19.44
C ALA A 354 -5.79 -5.20 -18.72
N LEU A 355 -5.16 -4.14 -19.24
CA LEU A 355 -4.07 -3.45 -18.58
C LEU A 355 -4.66 -2.38 -17.65
N ARG A 356 -4.19 -2.37 -16.40
CA ARG A 356 -4.58 -1.40 -15.39
C ARG A 356 -3.35 -0.67 -14.88
N ALA A 357 -3.41 0.65 -14.82
CA ALA A 357 -2.48 1.46 -14.06
C ALA A 357 -3.25 2.61 -13.40
N VAL A 358 -2.86 2.96 -12.17
CA VAL A 358 -3.50 4.04 -11.42
C VAL A 358 -2.47 4.94 -10.76
N THR A 359 -2.80 6.23 -10.64
CA THR A 359 -2.08 7.20 -9.83
C THR A 359 -2.89 7.49 -8.56
N SER A 360 -2.22 7.48 -7.41
CA SER A 360 -2.86 7.67 -6.12
C SER A 360 -1.83 8.09 -5.07
N THR A 361 -2.29 8.76 -4.02
CA THR A 361 -1.50 9.08 -2.83
C THR A 361 -1.67 8.03 -1.73
N ASP A 362 -2.87 7.47 -1.57
CA ASP A 362 -3.27 6.64 -0.42
C ASP A 362 -4.04 5.35 -0.79
N GLY A 363 -4.37 5.15 -2.06
CA GLY A 363 -5.18 4.03 -2.54
C GLY A 363 -6.68 4.14 -2.23
N MET A 364 -7.13 5.17 -1.50
CA MET A 364 -8.55 5.43 -1.20
C MET A 364 -9.24 6.09 -2.39
N THR A 365 -8.57 7.06 -3.01
CA THR A 365 -8.96 7.64 -4.31
C THR A 365 -7.86 7.43 -5.32
N ALA A 366 -8.20 7.16 -6.57
CA ALA A 366 -7.21 6.91 -7.61
C ALA A 366 -7.72 7.34 -8.97
N ASP A 367 -6.85 7.95 -9.76
CA ASP A 367 -7.13 8.21 -11.17
C ASP A 367 -6.46 7.14 -12.04
N TRP A 368 -7.02 6.89 -13.23
CA TRP A 368 -6.38 5.97 -14.16
C TRP A 368 -5.08 6.60 -14.71
N GLY A 369 -4.07 5.78 -14.96
CA GLY A 369 -2.77 6.26 -15.39
C GLY A 369 -2.81 6.78 -16.82
N HIS A 370 -2.45 8.03 -17.07
CA HIS A 370 -2.35 8.56 -18.43
C HIS A 370 -1.05 8.09 -19.10
N LEU A 371 -1.02 6.81 -19.51
CA LEU A 371 0.12 6.21 -20.18
C LEU A 371 0.22 6.72 -21.63
N PRO A 372 1.45 6.99 -22.12
CA PRO A 372 1.63 7.39 -23.52
C PRO A 372 1.14 6.31 -24.48
N TYR A 373 0.42 6.71 -25.53
CA TYR A 373 -0.19 5.78 -26.49
C TYR A 373 0.82 4.88 -27.19
N GLU A 374 2.04 5.36 -27.43
CA GLU A 374 3.13 4.59 -28.00
C GLU A 374 3.58 3.45 -27.09
N VAL A 375 3.56 3.66 -25.76
CA VAL A 375 3.88 2.61 -24.79
C VAL A 375 2.75 1.58 -24.74
N LEU A 376 1.49 2.03 -24.70
CA LEU A 376 0.32 1.15 -24.76
C LEU A 376 0.31 0.29 -26.03
N SER A 377 0.58 0.89 -27.19
CA SER A 377 0.66 0.20 -28.48
C SER A 377 1.78 -0.84 -28.51
N LYS A 378 2.95 -0.50 -27.96
CA LYS A 378 4.09 -1.42 -27.85
C LYS A 378 3.79 -2.60 -26.94
N VAL A 379 3.23 -2.35 -25.75
CA VAL A 379 2.86 -3.40 -24.80
C VAL A 379 1.79 -4.31 -25.40
N SER A 380 0.74 -3.73 -26.01
CA SER A 380 -0.30 -4.50 -26.70
C SER A 380 0.29 -5.43 -27.75
N SER A 381 1.15 -4.89 -28.62
CA SER A 381 1.82 -5.68 -29.66
C SER A 381 2.72 -6.76 -29.07
N ASP A 382 3.48 -6.47 -28.01
CA ASP A 382 4.37 -7.44 -27.38
C ASP A 382 3.60 -8.59 -26.71
N ILE A 383 2.49 -8.28 -26.02
CA ILE A 383 1.64 -9.31 -25.39
C ILE A 383 1.05 -10.23 -26.46
N ILE A 384 0.39 -9.67 -27.48
CA ILE A 384 -0.29 -10.46 -28.53
C ILE A 384 0.71 -11.36 -29.28
N ASN A 385 1.91 -10.85 -29.57
CA ASN A 385 2.89 -11.61 -30.35
C ASN A 385 3.65 -12.68 -29.54
N LYS A 386 3.77 -12.51 -28.21
CA LYS A 386 4.63 -13.38 -27.36
C LYS A 386 3.82 -14.31 -26.47
N VAL A 387 2.59 -13.96 -26.12
CA VAL A 387 1.75 -14.72 -25.19
C VAL A 387 0.66 -15.46 -25.97
N ARG A 388 1.01 -16.65 -26.46
CA ARG A 388 0.02 -17.56 -27.09
C ARG A 388 -1.13 -17.84 -26.12
N GLY A 389 -2.36 -17.51 -26.52
CA GLY A 389 -3.56 -17.57 -25.70
C GLY A 389 -4.15 -16.20 -25.35
N ILE A 390 -3.51 -15.08 -25.76
CA ILE A 390 -4.05 -13.72 -25.70
C ILE A 390 -3.95 -13.05 -27.07
N ASN A 391 -5.07 -12.62 -27.63
CA ASN A 391 -5.10 -11.96 -28.94
C ASN A 391 -5.69 -10.54 -28.92
N ARG A 392 -6.12 -10.05 -27.75
CA ARG A 392 -6.65 -8.70 -27.59
C ARG A 392 -6.24 -8.12 -26.25
N VAL A 393 -5.88 -6.85 -26.29
CA VAL A 393 -5.48 -6.06 -25.12
C VAL A 393 -6.37 -4.84 -25.03
N VAL A 394 -6.83 -4.52 -23.83
CA VAL A 394 -7.59 -3.29 -23.53
C VAL A 394 -6.93 -2.53 -22.38
N TYR A 395 -7.28 -1.26 -22.20
CA TYR A 395 -6.76 -0.42 -21.11
C TYR A 395 -7.92 0.14 -20.30
N ASP A 396 -7.85 0.00 -18.97
CA ASP A 396 -8.90 0.49 -18.07
C ASP A 396 -8.71 1.99 -17.76
N ILE A 397 -9.70 2.79 -18.20
CA ILE A 397 -9.78 4.24 -18.05
C ILE A 397 -10.78 4.67 -16.96
N SER A 398 -11.16 3.76 -16.05
CA SER A 398 -12.13 4.04 -14.98
C SER A 398 -11.40 4.53 -13.71
N SER A 399 -11.75 5.69 -13.18
CA SER A 399 -11.21 6.19 -11.90
C SER A 399 -11.90 5.52 -10.69
N LYS A 400 -11.27 5.63 -9.51
CA LYS A 400 -11.82 5.24 -8.21
C LYS A 400 -12.16 6.49 -7.40
N PRO A 401 -13.45 6.76 -7.10
CA PRO A 401 -14.69 6.09 -7.57
C PRO A 401 -15.04 6.42 -9.05
N PRO A 402 -15.96 5.67 -9.72
CA PRO A 402 -16.86 4.64 -9.16
C PRO A 402 -16.30 3.21 -9.16
N ALA A 403 -15.19 2.94 -9.86
CA ALA A 403 -14.59 1.62 -9.92
C ALA A 403 -13.62 1.35 -8.75
N THR A 404 -13.11 0.13 -8.65
CA THR A 404 -11.99 -0.25 -7.78
C THR A 404 -10.67 -0.30 -8.57
N ILE A 405 -9.55 -0.46 -7.85
CA ILE A 405 -8.23 -0.61 -8.51
C ILE A 405 -8.09 -2.02 -9.10
N GLU A 406 -8.37 -3.06 -8.30
CA GLU A 406 -8.39 -4.46 -8.74
C GLU A 406 -9.75 -4.81 -9.37
N TRP A 407 -9.75 -5.88 -10.18
CA TRP A 407 -10.92 -6.42 -10.89
C TRP A 407 -11.07 -7.89 -10.48
N GLU A 408 -12.14 -8.26 -9.80
CA GLU A 408 -12.29 -9.60 -9.21
C GLU A 408 -13.53 -10.38 -9.63
#